data_AF-A0A7Y4WSZ4-F1
#
_entry.id   AF-A0A7Y4WSZ4-F1
#
_cell.length_a   1.000
_cell.length_b   1.000
_cell.length_c   1.000
_cell.angle_alpha   90.00
_cell.angle_beta   90.00
_cell.angle_gamma   90.00
#
_symmetry.space_group_name_H-M   'P 1'
#
loop_
_entity.id
_entity.type
_entity.pdbx_description
1 polymer ?
#
loop_
_entity_poly.entity_id
_entity_poly.type
_entity_poly.pdbx_seq_one_letter_code
_entity_poly.pdbx_strand_id
1 'polypeptide(L)'
;MSDGVRRLFRDVAKAIHPDLASDDTARDRRHALMIEANRAYALGDEEQLRGILSAWERSPEAVQGTGAEATRLRLERRIAQGEEQLDGLSRNLAELQATPMWQLKVMVDDAAATGKDLVRDMVRRLKREIMAAQNRLDAMRPPSPR
;
A
#
# COMPACT_ATOMS: atom_id res chain seq x y z
N MET A 1 4.52 27.42 17.36
CA MET A 1 5.18 26.12 17.60
C MET A 1 5.35 25.92 19.10
N SER A 2 4.82 24.82 19.64
CA SER A 2 4.87 24.51 21.07
C SER A 2 6.27 24.02 21.50
N ASP A 3 6.66 24.29 22.74
CA ASP A 3 7.90 23.76 23.34
C ASP A 3 7.91 22.21 23.39
N GLY A 4 6.73 21.59 23.46
CA GLY A 4 6.57 20.13 23.39
C GLY A 4 7.01 19.55 22.05
N VAL A 5 6.55 20.12 20.94
CA VAL A 5 6.93 19.71 19.58
C VAL A 5 8.43 19.89 19.34
N ARG A 6 9.02 20.99 19.83
CA ARG A 6 10.47 21.22 19.72
C ARG A 6 11.28 20.17 20.50
N ARG A 7 10.80 19.76 21.68
CA ARG A 7 11.46 18.71 22.46
C ARG A 7 11.37 17.36 21.74
N LEU A 8 10.16 16.98 21.33
CA LEU A 8 9.91 15.72 20.64
C LEU A 8 10.72 15.59 19.35
N PHE A 9 10.79 16.66 18.55
CA PHE A 9 11.61 16.66 17.34
C PHE A 9 13.10 16.42 17.63
N ARG A 10 13.64 16.99 18.71
CA ARG A 10 15.03 16.71 19.10
C ARG A 10 15.24 15.26 19.50
N ASP A 11 14.27 14.66 20.19
CA ASP A 11 14.33 13.25 20.60
C ASP A 11 14.29 12.33 19.37
N VAL A 12 13.40 12.62 18.41
CA VAL A 12 13.34 11.95 17.11
C VAL A 12 14.68 12.09 16.38
N ALA A 13 15.16 13.31 16.19
CA ALA A 13 16.39 13.57 15.43
C ALA A 13 17.60 12.86 16.03
N LYS A 14 17.71 12.82 17.37
CA LYS A 14 18.77 12.09 18.08
C LYS A 14 18.69 10.57 17.85
N ALA A 15 17.49 10.01 17.74
CA ALA A 15 17.28 8.58 17.55
C ALA A 15 17.58 8.13 16.11
N ILE A 16 17.22 8.95 15.11
CA ILE A 16 17.25 8.58 13.68
C ILE A 16 18.36 9.28 12.88
N HIS A 17 19.31 9.96 13.53
CA HIS A 17 20.33 10.74 12.83
C HIS A 17 21.14 9.87 11.85
N PRO A 18 21.29 10.26 10.56
CA PRO A 18 22.00 9.46 9.55
C PRO A 18 23.42 9.06 9.95
N ASP A 19 24.14 9.91 10.69
CA ASP A 19 25.50 9.65 11.18
C ASP A 19 25.61 8.46 12.14
N LEU A 20 24.49 7.99 12.72
CA LEU A 20 24.47 6.80 13.57
C LEU A 20 24.39 5.49 12.75
N ALA A 21 24.41 5.57 11.42
CA ALA A 21 24.34 4.40 10.56
C ALA A 21 25.67 3.64 10.49
N SER A 22 25.59 2.31 10.45
CA SER A 22 26.74 1.41 10.27
C SER A 22 27.10 1.16 8.80
N ASP A 23 26.18 1.40 7.89
CA ASP A 23 26.30 1.16 6.45
C ASP A 23 25.44 2.15 5.65
N ASP A 24 25.70 2.26 4.35
CA ASP A 24 24.99 3.20 3.47
C ASP A 24 23.49 2.93 3.39
N THR A 25 23.05 1.68 3.47
CA THR A 25 21.63 1.35 3.39
C THR A 25 20.89 1.82 4.65
N ALA A 26 21.52 1.67 5.81
CA ALA A 26 21.05 2.17 7.10
C ALA A 26 21.08 3.71 7.16
N ARG A 27 22.04 4.35 6.48
CA ARG A 27 22.16 5.81 6.34
C ARG A 27 21.02 6.36 5.50
N ASP A 28 20.73 5.75 4.35
CA ASP A 28 19.65 6.18 3.45
C ASP A 28 18.27 6.06 4.11
N ARG A 29 18.02 4.97 4.85
CA ARG A 29 16.76 4.80 5.61
C ARG A 29 16.59 5.86 6.70
N ARG A 30 17.64 6.12 7.49
CA ARG A 30 17.66 7.18 8.51
C ARG A 30 17.47 8.56 7.90
N HIS A 31 18.09 8.82 6.75
CA HIS A 31 17.95 10.08 6.03
C HIS A 31 16.50 10.29 5.54
N ALA A 32 15.85 9.26 5.01
CA ALA A 32 14.45 9.33 4.63
C ALA A 32 13.54 9.65 5.83
N LEU A 33 13.74 8.98 6.97
CA LEU A 33 13.00 9.26 8.21
C LEU A 33 13.27 10.69 8.72
N MET A 34 14.50 11.19 8.59
CA MET A 34 14.85 12.56 8.99
C MET A 34 14.12 13.60 8.13
N ILE A 35 14.00 13.37 6.82
CA ILE A 35 13.22 14.24 5.92
C ILE A 35 11.75 14.29 6.37
N GLU A 36 11.19 13.14 6.74
CA GLU A 36 9.81 13.06 7.22
C GLU A 36 9.63 13.78 8.58
N ALA A 37 10.56 13.57 9.52
CA ALA A 37 10.56 14.24 10.81
C ALA A 37 10.68 15.76 10.66
N ASN A 38 11.53 16.25 9.75
CA ASN A 38 11.66 17.66 9.44
C ASN A 38 10.35 18.25 8.91
N ARG A 39 9.64 17.52 8.05
CA ARG A 39 8.34 17.94 7.52
C ARG A 39 7.28 18.01 8.62
N ALA A 40 7.18 16.98 9.46
CA ALA A 40 6.27 16.97 10.60
C ALA A 40 6.55 18.13 11.56
N TYR A 41 7.83 18.38 11.85
CA TYR A 41 8.25 19.50 12.69
C TYR A 41 7.86 20.86 12.11
N ALA A 42 8.07 21.08 10.81
CA ALA A 42 7.70 22.32 10.12
C ALA A 42 6.18 22.59 10.18
N LEU A 43 5.37 21.53 10.13
CA LEU A 43 3.91 21.60 10.24
C LEU A 43 3.42 21.68 11.70
N GLY A 44 4.30 21.47 12.68
CA GLY A 44 3.92 21.39 14.09
C GLY A 44 3.16 20.11 14.44
N ASP A 45 3.29 19.08 13.62
CA ASP A 45 2.57 17.82 13.71
C ASP A 45 3.22 16.90 14.78
N GLU A 46 2.74 17.05 16.00
CA GLU A 46 3.22 16.25 17.14
C GLU A 46 2.91 14.76 16.99
N GLU A 47 1.75 14.44 16.41
CA GLU A 47 1.30 13.06 16.26
C GLU A 47 2.21 12.30 15.30
N GLN A 48 2.53 12.90 14.15
CA GLN A 48 3.46 12.31 13.20
C GLN A 48 4.86 12.10 13.80
N LEU A 49 5.36 13.07 14.58
CA LEU A 49 6.65 12.91 15.28
C LEU A 49 6.63 11.76 16.29
N ARG A 50 5.54 11.58 17.05
CA ARG A 50 5.37 10.44 17.95
C ARG A 50 5.30 9.13 17.18
N GLY A 51 4.60 9.12 16.04
CA GLY A 51 4.52 7.98 15.13
C GLY A 51 5.90 7.54 14.63
N ILE A 52 6.71 8.48 14.14
CA ILE A 52 8.08 8.22 13.67
C ILE A 52 8.94 7.64 14.79
N LEU A 53 8.92 8.23 15.99
CA LEU A 53 9.70 7.75 17.12
C LEU A 53 9.29 6.32 17.53
N SER A 54 7.99 6.09 17.65
CA SER A 54 7.45 4.79 18.05
C SER A 54 7.74 3.70 17.01
N ALA A 55 7.65 4.03 15.72
CA ALA A 55 8.02 3.12 14.64
C ALA A 55 9.52 2.80 14.66
N TRP A 56 10.36 3.82 14.91
CA TRP A 56 11.80 3.63 15.07
C TRP A 56 12.13 2.70 16.25
N GLU A 57 11.52 2.91 17.40
CA GLU A 57 11.75 2.10 18.60
C GLU A 57 11.37 0.62 18.42
N ARG A 58 10.38 0.32 17.56
CA ARG A 58 10.03 -1.06 17.17
C ARG A 58 10.96 -1.65 16.10
N SER A 59 11.73 -0.82 15.40
CA SER A 59 12.64 -1.27 14.35
C SER A 59 13.79 -2.12 14.92
N PRO A 60 14.24 -3.16 14.20
CA PRO A 60 15.50 -3.84 14.48
C PRO A 60 16.68 -2.85 14.58
N GLU A 61 16.66 -1.77 13.82
CA GLU A 61 17.78 -0.82 13.75
C GLU A 61 17.96 0.06 14.99
N ALA A 62 16.94 0.19 15.82
CA ALA A 62 17.06 0.88 17.10
C ALA A 62 17.89 0.08 18.11
N VAL A 63 18.07 -1.23 17.89
CA VAL A 63 18.85 -2.10 18.78
C VAL A 63 20.35 -1.87 18.59
N GLN A 64 20.95 -1.20 19.56
CA GLN A 64 22.38 -0.93 19.61
C GLN A 64 23.20 -2.14 20.12
N GLY A 65 24.48 -2.20 19.72
CA GLY A 65 25.44 -3.17 20.24
C GLY A 65 25.59 -4.46 19.41
N THR A 66 26.69 -5.16 19.60
CA THR A 66 27.13 -6.32 18.79
C THR A 66 27.02 -7.68 19.50
N GLY A 67 26.60 -7.70 20.77
CA GLY A 67 26.47 -8.93 21.56
C GLY A 67 25.34 -9.86 21.10
N ALA A 68 25.36 -11.11 21.58
CA ALA A 68 24.37 -12.13 21.25
C ALA A 68 22.92 -11.69 21.55
N GLU A 69 22.72 -11.00 22.68
CA GLU A 69 21.40 -10.50 23.08
C GLU A 69 20.88 -9.38 22.15
N ALA A 70 21.76 -8.47 21.72
CA ALA A 70 21.40 -7.44 20.76
C ALA A 70 21.04 -8.05 19.39
N THR A 71 21.77 -9.09 18.98
CA THR A 71 21.45 -9.83 17.75
C THR A 71 20.13 -10.58 17.87
N ARG A 72 19.86 -11.22 19.01
CA ARG A 72 18.57 -11.89 19.28
C ARG A 72 17.41 -10.91 19.18
N LEU A 73 17.48 -9.78 19.87
CA LEU A 73 16.44 -8.75 19.83
C LEU A 73 16.24 -8.16 18.42
N ARG A 74 17.33 -7.97 17.65
CA ARG A 74 17.22 -7.56 16.23
C ARG A 74 16.45 -8.57 15.40
N LEU A 75 16.73 -9.87 15.57
CA LEU A 75 16.05 -10.94 14.86
C LEU A 75 14.57 -11.01 15.25
N GLU A 76 14.25 -10.95 16.54
CA GLU A 76 12.86 -10.93 17.04
C GLU A 76 12.07 -9.77 16.42
N ARG A 77 12.63 -8.56 16.39
CA ARG A 77 11.99 -7.40 15.73
C ARG A 77 11.87 -7.55 14.21
N ARG A 78 12.84 -8.23 13.57
CA ARG A 78 12.82 -8.46 12.11
C ARG A 78 11.72 -9.44 11.75
N ILE A 79 11.52 -10.47 12.57
CA ILE A 79 10.42 -11.43 12.44
C ILE A 79 9.09 -10.70 12.59
N ALA A 80 8.91 -9.93 13.67
CA ALA A 80 7.69 -9.16 13.90
C ALA A 80 7.36 -8.19 12.74
N GLN A 81 8.37 -7.50 12.18
CA GLN A 81 8.18 -6.67 10.97
C GLN A 81 7.76 -7.51 9.76
N GLY A 82 8.34 -8.68 9.57
CA GLY A 82 7.97 -9.58 8.48
C GLY A 82 6.53 -10.08 8.61
N GLU A 83 6.10 -10.43 9.81
CA GLU A 83 4.72 -10.83 10.12
C GLU A 83 3.73 -9.70 9.82
N GLU A 84 4.00 -8.47 10.28
CA GLU A 84 3.15 -7.31 10.02
C GLU A 84 3.04 -7.01 8.51
N GLN A 85 4.14 -7.14 7.76
CA GLN A 85 4.15 -6.98 6.31
C GLN A 85 3.33 -8.06 5.60
N LEU A 86 3.45 -9.32 6.02
CA LEU A 86 2.67 -10.44 5.48
C LEU A 86 1.17 -10.26 5.73
N ASP A 87 0.79 -9.80 6.93
CA ASP A 87 -0.59 -9.49 7.26
C ASP A 87 -1.14 -8.34 6.39
N GLY A 88 -0.35 -7.28 6.20
CA GLY A 88 -0.70 -6.18 5.30
C GLY A 88 -0.89 -6.64 3.85
N LEU A 89 0.03 -7.42 3.31
CA LEU A 89 -0.07 -7.99 1.97
C LEU A 89 -1.26 -8.93 1.82
N SER A 90 -1.56 -9.72 2.85
CA SER A 90 -2.71 -10.62 2.86
C SER A 90 -4.02 -9.84 2.83
N ARG A 91 -4.12 -8.73 3.57
CA ARG A 91 -5.28 -7.83 3.51
C ARG A 91 -5.42 -7.17 2.13
N ASN A 92 -4.33 -6.62 1.59
CA ASN A 92 -4.34 -6.01 0.25
C ASN A 92 -4.74 -7.01 -0.84
N LEU A 93 -4.27 -8.25 -0.73
CA LEU A 93 -4.66 -9.32 -1.63
C LEU A 93 -6.15 -9.64 -1.48
N ALA A 94 -6.67 -9.76 -0.26
CA ALA A 94 -8.08 -10.00 -0.02
C ALA A 94 -8.98 -8.88 -0.59
N GLU A 95 -8.57 -7.62 -0.42
CA GLU A 95 -9.24 -6.46 -1.00
C GLU A 95 -9.22 -6.50 -2.52
N LEU A 96 -8.06 -6.79 -3.12
CA LEU A 96 -7.94 -6.95 -4.57
C LEU A 96 -8.84 -8.08 -5.08
N GLN A 97 -8.85 -9.21 -4.37
CA GLN A 97 -9.67 -10.38 -4.69
C GLN A 97 -11.18 -10.09 -4.60
N ALA A 98 -11.58 -9.20 -3.69
CA ALA A 98 -12.97 -8.75 -3.56
C ALA A 98 -13.42 -7.83 -4.71
N THR A 99 -12.49 -7.29 -5.52
CA THR A 99 -12.86 -6.40 -6.63
C THR A 99 -13.60 -7.15 -7.75
N PRO A 100 -14.57 -6.50 -8.43
CA PRO A 100 -15.24 -7.08 -9.59
C PRO A 100 -14.27 -7.45 -10.73
N MET A 101 -13.18 -6.71 -10.87
CA MET A 101 -12.17 -6.97 -11.89
C MET A 101 -11.44 -8.29 -11.61
N TRP A 102 -11.07 -8.55 -10.36
CA TRP A 102 -10.46 -9.82 -9.99
C TRP A 102 -11.41 -11.00 -10.21
N GLN A 103 -12.68 -10.84 -9.83
CA GLN A 103 -13.71 -11.86 -10.07
C GLN A 103 -13.87 -12.16 -11.57
N LEU A 104 -13.92 -11.13 -12.42
CA LEU A 104 -13.94 -11.30 -13.88
C LEU A 104 -12.68 -12.01 -14.39
N LYS A 105 -11.50 -11.63 -13.89
CA LYS A 105 -10.23 -12.29 -14.24
C LYS A 105 -10.29 -13.78 -13.92
N VAL A 106 -10.76 -14.17 -12.73
CA VAL A 106 -10.93 -15.58 -12.35
C VAL A 106 -11.88 -16.30 -13.31
N MET A 107 -13.03 -15.71 -13.63
CA MET A 107 -13.98 -16.30 -14.59
C MET A 107 -13.37 -16.48 -15.99
N VAL A 108 -12.55 -15.53 -16.45
CA VAL A 108 -11.86 -15.60 -17.74
C VAL A 108 -10.80 -16.70 -17.73
N ASP A 109 -10.01 -16.80 -16.66
CA ASP A 109 -8.99 -17.84 -16.52
C ASP A 109 -9.59 -19.25 -16.48
N ASP A 110 -10.68 -19.44 -15.72
CA ASP A 110 -11.39 -20.74 -15.65
C ASP A 110 -11.97 -21.14 -17.02
N ALA A 111 -12.54 -20.17 -17.74
CA ALA A 111 -13.00 -20.41 -19.11
C ALA A 111 -11.84 -20.79 -20.03
N ALA A 112 -10.72 -20.07 -19.97
CA ALA A 112 -9.54 -20.33 -20.78
C ALA A 112 -8.93 -21.72 -20.49
N ALA A 113 -8.92 -22.15 -19.23
CA ALA A 113 -8.47 -23.48 -18.82
C ALA A 113 -9.30 -24.62 -19.45
N THR A 114 -10.56 -24.34 -19.79
CA THR A 114 -11.46 -25.28 -20.50
C THR A 114 -11.49 -25.04 -22.02
N GLY A 115 -10.59 -24.21 -22.56
CA GLY A 115 -10.50 -23.87 -23.98
C GLY A 115 -11.59 -22.91 -24.48
N LYS A 116 -12.29 -22.22 -23.57
CA LYS A 116 -13.36 -21.27 -23.90
C LYS A 116 -12.87 -19.82 -23.81
N ASP A 117 -13.38 -18.96 -24.67
CA ASP A 117 -13.10 -17.51 -24.68
C ASP A 117 -14.33 -16.75 -24.18
N LEU A 118 -14.41 -16.57 -22.85
CA LEU A 118 -15.55 -15.93 -22.19
C LEU A 118 -15.75 -14.48 -22.67
N VAL A 119 -14.66 -13.74 -22.87
CA VAL A 119 -14.72 -12.34 -23.30
C VAL A 119 -15.33 -12.25 -24.70
N ARG A 120 -14.91 -13.12 -25.62
CA ARG A 120 -15.48 -13.17 -26.97
C ARG A 120 -16.97 -13.50 -26.95
N ASP A 121 -17.39 -14.42 -26.10
CA ASP A 121 -18.80 -14.78 -25.97
C ASP A 121 -19.64 -13.65 -25.37
N MET A 122 -19.11 -12.93 -24.37
CA MET A 122 -19.74 -11.73 -23.82
C MET A 122 -19.88 -10.63 -24.89
N VAL A 123 -18.82 -10.37 -25.68
CA VAL A 123 -18.86 -9.40 -26.79
C VAL A 123 -19.91 -9.79 -27.83
N ARG A 124 -19.97 -11.06 -28.23
CA ARG A 124 -20.99 -11.57 -29.17
C ARG A 124 -22.40 -11.37 -28.63
N ARG A 125 -22.62 -11.62 -27.34
CA ARG A 125 -23.91 -11.40 -26.69
C ARG A 125 -24.30 -9.92 -26.67
N LEU A 126 -23.41 -9.05 -26.21
CA LEU A 126 -23.65 -7.61 -26.15
C LEU A 126 -23.97 -7.01 -27.53
N LYS A 127 -23.25 -7.44 -28.57
CA LYS A 127 -23.56 -7.03 -29.96
C LYS A 127 -24.99 -7.38 -30.35
N ARG A 128 -25.49 -8.58 -29.99
CA ARG A 128 -26.88 -8.97 -30.26
C ARG A 128 -27.89 -8.13 -29.49
N GLU A 129 -27.61 -7.86 -28.21
CA GLU A 129 -28.49 -7.04 -27.36
C GLU A 129 -28.57 -5.58 -27.87
N ILE A 130 -27.44 -5.00 -28.29
CA ILE A 130 -27.37 -3.67 -28.91
C ILE A 130 -28.22 -3.62 -30.18
N MET A 131 -28.05 -4.58 -31.09
CA MET A 131 -28.86 -4.62 -32.32
C MET A 131 -30.36 -4.73 -32.02
N ALA A 132 -30.74 -5.59 -31.06
CA ALA A 132 -32.14 -5.73 -30.67
C ALA A 132 -32.72 -4.46 -30.01
N ALA A 133 -31.90 -3.71 -29.27
CA ALA A 133 -32.30 -2.43 -28.68
C ALA A 133 -32.44 -1.33 -29.75
N GLN A 134 -31.51 -1.28 -30.70
CA GLN A 134 -31.56 -0.35 -31.84
C GLN A 134 -32.81 -0.58 -32.69
N ASN A 135 -33.10 -1.83 -33.06
CA ASN A 135 -34.31 -2.16 -33.82
C ASN A 135 -35.60 -1.75 -33.10
N ARG A 136 -35.65 -1.93 -31.77
CA ARG A 136 -36.79 -1.49 -30.94
C ARG A 136 -36.92 0.03 -30.94
N LEU A 137 -35.82 0.76 -30.81
CA LEU A 137 -35.81 2.22 -30.86
C LEU A 137 -36.29 2.75 -32.21
N ASP A 138 -35.83 2.14 -33.31
CA ASP A 138 -36.24 2.52 -34.66
C ASP A 138 -37.73 2.25 -34.92
N ALA A 139 -38.26 1.14 -34.41
CA ALA A 139 -39.69 0.84 -34.49
C ALA A 139 -40.57 1.82 -33.68
N MET A 140 -40.02 2.47 -32.65
CA MET A 140 -40.71 3.49 -31.85
C MET A 140 -40.53 4.92 -32.38
N ARG A 141 -39.62 5.14 -33.35
CA ARG A 141 -39.43 6.46 -33.96
C ARG A 141 -40.57 6.75 -34.95
N PRO A 142 -41.30 7.87 -34.81
CA PRO A 142 -42.29 8.26 -35.79
C PRO A 142 -41.62 8.56 -37.15
N PRO A 143 -42.32 8.35 -38.28
CA PRO A 143 -41.79 8.75 -39.58
C PRO A 143 -41.49 10.25 -39.57
N SER A 144 -40.30 10.63 -40.05
CA SER A 144 -39.92 12.05 -40.14
C SER A 144 -40.92 12.82 -41.00
N PRO A 145 -41.45 13.97 -40.54
CA PRO A 145 -42.36 14.78 -41.34
C PRO A 145 -41.61 15.29 -42.58
N ARG A 146 -42.26 15.15 -43.75
CA ARG A 146 -41.80 15.68 -45.04
C ARG A 146 -41.95 17.19 -45.11
#